data_AF-A0A832Z4T3-F1
#
_entry.id   AF-A0A832Z4T3-F1
#
_cell.length_a   1.000
_cell.length_b   1.000
_cell.length_c   1.000
_cell.angle_alpha   90.00
_cell.angle_beta   90.00
_cell.angle_gamma   90.00
#
_symmetry.space_group_name_H-M   'P 1'
#
loop_
_entity.id
_entity.type
_entity.pdbx_description
1 polymer ?
#
loop_
_entity_poly.entity_id
_entity_poly.type
_entity_poly.pdbx_seq_one_letter_code
_entity_poly.pdbx_strand_id
1 'polypeptide(L)'
;MRVDVYVFTKRFTLVDLERMHPVDNHLIRARHIESVYDVLRYIGSLDLEELEKAGLSNIVDKLKRSREVIVYDNNAIKVVEDVLKVRIPSNTAYIVLRLV
;
A
#
# COMPACT_ATOMS: atom_id res chain seq x y z
N MET A 1 6.51 -18.13 -5.50
CA MET A 1 6.85 -16.76 -5.95
C MET A 1 6.44 -15.81 -4.84
N ARG A 2 7.30 -14.84 -4.50
CA ARG A 2 7.04 -13.95 -3.36
C ARG A 2 6.28 -12.70 -3.82
N VAL A 3 5.37 -12.22 -2.99
CA VAL A 3 4.61 -11.00 -3.21
C VAL A 3 4.88 -10.05 -2.04
N ASP A 4 5.48 -8.90 -2.35
CA ASP A 4 5.64 -7.80 -1.41
C ASP A 4 4.36 -6.98 -1.35
N VAL A 5 3.96 -6.58 -0.14
CA VAL A 5 2.75 -5.82 0.13
C VAL A 5 3.10 -4.44 0.65
N TYR A 6 2.61 -3.44 -0.05
CA TYR A 6 2.73 -2.03 0.32
C TYR A 6 1.35 -1.47 0.59
N VAL A 7 1.23 -0.66 1.64
CA VAL A 7 0.02 0.07 1.98
C VAL A 7 0.19 1.53 1.60
N PHE A 8 -0.85 2.10 1.01
CA PHE A 8 -0.95 3.52 0.74
C PHE A 8 -1.98 4.15 1.66
N THR A 9 -1.55 5.01 2.58
CA THR A 9 -2.45 5.70 3.52
C THR A 9 -2.70 7.14 3.11
N LYS A 10 -3.96 7.59 3.17
CA LYS A 10 -4.31 9.01 3.08
C LYS A 10 -4.06 9.63 4.44
N ARG A 11 -3.09 10.53 4.56
CA ARG A 11 -2.93 11.37 5.76
C ARG A 11 -3.46 12.77 5.46
N PHE A 12 -4.69 13.06 5.88
CA PHE A 12 -5.08 14.45 6.11
C PHE A 12 -4.41 14.93 7.39
N THR A 13 -3.28 15.61 7.25
CA THR A 13 -2.65 16.31 8.38
C THR A 13 -2.70 17.79 8.06
N LEU A 14 -3.33 18.59 8.92
CA LEU A 14 -3.06 20.03 8.97
C LEU A 14 -1.58 20.15 9.36
N VAL A 15 -0.71 20.39 8.39
CA VAL A 15 0.73 20.48 8.64
C VAL A 15 1.02 21.85 9.21
N ASP A 16 1.44 21.88 10.47
CA ASP A 16 2.06 23.05 11.08
C ASP A 16 3.48 23.21 10.52
N LEU A 17 3.64 24.14 9.58
CA LEU A 17 4.85 24.35 8.80
C LEU A 17 6.06 24.78 9.64
N GLU A 18 5.84 25.27 10.87
CA GLU A 18 6.92 25.75 11.75
C GLU A 18 7.77 24.62 12.35
N ARG A 19 7.26 23.38 12.37
CA ARG A 19 7.94 22.21 12.96
C ARG A 19 8.55 21.25 11.95
N MET A 20 8.56 21.62 10.67
CA MET A 20 8.93 20.71 9.58
C MET A 20 10.44 20.73 9.30
N HIS A 21 11.03 19.54 9.09
CA HIS A 21 12.45 19.42 8.76
C HIS A 21 12.71 19.95 7.34
N PRO A 22 13.85 20.61 7.06
CA PRO A 22 14.07 21.29 5.77
C PRO A 22 14.04 20.38 4.54
N VAL A 23 14.40 19.10 4.71
CA VAL A 23 14.42 18.09 3.64
C VAL A 23 13.00 17.73 3.18
N ASP A 24 12.05 17.67 4.11
CA ASP A 24 10.67 17.35 3.79
C ASP A 24 10.02 18.49 2.98
N ASN A 25 10.34 19.74 3.34
CA ASN A 25 9.88 20.95 2.63
C ASN A 25 10.35 20.99 1.16
N HIS A 26 11.56 20.48 0.88
CA HIS A 26 12.09 20.47 -0.49
C HIS A 26 11.39 19.44 -1.38
N LEU A 27 11.02 18.28 -0.83
CA LEU A 27 10.25 17.25 -1.54
C LEU A 27 8.80 17.70 -1.81
N ILE A 28 8.23 18.48 -0.89
CA ILE A 28 6.90 19.07 -1.02
C ILE A 28 6.85 20.14 -2.12
N ARG A 29 7.87 21.01 -2.23
CA ARG A 29 7.90 22.08 -3.23
C ARG A 29 8.21 21.60 -4.65
N ALA A 30 8.96 20.51 -4.81
CA ALA A 30 9.41 20.01 -6.11
C ALA A 30 8.30 19.32 -6.93
N ARG A 31 7.18 18.97 -6.30
CA ARG A 31 6.01 18.41 -6.97
C ARG A 31 4.82 19.24 -6.52
N HIS A 32 4.08 19.86 -7.45
CA HIS A 32 2.77 20.45 -7.17
C HIS A 32 1.80 19.34 -6.67
N ILE A 33 1.92 18.96 -5.40
CA ILE A 33 1.12 17.94 -4.73
C ILE A 33 0.17 18.69 -3.80
N GLU A 34 -0.95 19.10 -4.36
CA GLU A 34 -2.13 19.52 -3.60
C GLU A 34 -2.87 18.33 -2.95
N SER A 35 -2.30 17.12 -2.95
CA SER A 35 -2.83 15.97 -2.21
C SER A 35 -1.97 15.68 -0.97
N VAL A 36 -2.35 16.35 0.11
CA VAL A 36 -1.96 16.14 1.51
C VAL A 36 -1.54 14.67 1.78
N TYR A 37 -0.23 14.44 1.74
CA TYR A 37 0.56 13.25 2.08
C TYR A 37 -0.11 11.88 1.97
N ASP A 38 0.09 11.26 0.82
CA ASP A 38 -0.03 9.81 0.74
C ASP A 38 1.31 9.13 1.02
N VAL A 39 1.34 8.22 2.01
CA VAL A 39 2.56 7.48 2.39
C VAL A 39 2.44 6.04 1.91
N LEU A 40 3.36 5.63 1.03
CA LEU A 40 3.57 4.23 0.67
C LEU A 40 4.47 3.57 1.71
N ARG A 41 3.98 2.52 2.38
CA ARG A 41 4.69 1.81 3.43
C ARG A 41 4.74 0.32 3.13
N TYR A 42 5.92 -0.27 3.17
CA TYR A 42 6.07 -1.72 3.13
C TYR A 42 5.53 -2.36 4.42
N ILE A 43 4.71 -3.39 4.28
CA ILE A 43 4.04 -4.07 5.40
C ILE A 43 4.58 -5.48 5.60
N GLY A 44 4.91 -6.17 4.53
CA GLY A 44 5.39 -7.54 4.60
C GLY A 44 5.43 -8.21 3.24
N SER A 45 5.82 -9.46 3.25
CA SER A 45 5.89 -10.31 2.07
C SER A 45 5.16 -11.61 2.37
N LEU A 46 4.45 -12.12 1.38
CA LEU A 46 3.67 -13.35 1.45
C LEU A 46 3.91 -14.19 0.20
N ASP A 47 3.56 -15.47 0.25
CA ASP A 47 3.66 -16.33 -0.92
C ASP A 47 2.42 -16.21 -1.80
N LEU A 48 2.65 -16.24 -3.11
CA LEU A 48 1.58 -16.15 -4.10
C LEU A 48 0.52 -17.25 -3.92
N GLU A 49 0.92 -18.43 -3.44
CA GLU A 49 0.02 -19.54 -3.11
C GLU A 49 -0.90 -19.24 -1.92
N GLU A 50 -0.47 -18.41 -0.98
CA GLU A 50 -1.29 -18.02 0.17
C GLU A 50 -2.43 -17.10 -0.26
N LEU A 51 -2.18 -16.18 -1.21
CA LEU A 51 -3.24 -15.35 -1.81
C LEU A 51 -4.25 -16.21 -2.59
N GLU A 52 -3.75 -17.22 -3.31
CA GLU A 52 -4.60 -18.10 -4.10
C GLU A 52 -5.51 -18.94 -3.20
N LYS A 53 -4.97 -19.51 -2.11
CA LYS A 53 -5.74 -20.23 -1.08
C LYS A 53 -6.73 -19.32 -0.34
N ALA A 54 -6.41 -18.04 -0.20
CA ALA A 54 -7.28 -17.05 0.43
C ALA A 54 -8.43 -16.55 -0.48
N GLY A 55 -8.57 -17.10 -1.69
CA GLY A 55 -9.65 -16.76 -2.62
C GLY A 55 -9.40 -15.51 -3.46
N LEU A 56 -8.15 -15.03 -3.52
CA LEU A 56 -7.76 -13.85 -4.32
C LEU A 56 -7.22 -14.23 -5.71
N SER A 57 -7.74 -15.31 -6.32
CA SER A 57 -7.27 -15.85 -7.61
C SER A 57 -7.25 -14.81 -8.73
N ASN A 58 -8.26 -13.93 -8.79
CA ASN A 58 -8.32 -12.85 -9.78
C ASN A 58 -7.16 -11.84 -9.66
N ILE A 59 -6.69 -11.59 -8.43
CA ILE A 59 -5.55 -10.71 -8.15
C ILE A 59 -4.25 -11.43 -8.48
N VAL A 60 -4.16 -12.73 -8.15
CA VAL A 60 -3.02 -13.58 -8.48
C VAL A 60 -2.81 -13.65 -9.99
N ASP A 61 -3.88 -13.82 -10.78
CA ASP A 61 -3.80 -13.83 -12.24
C ASP A 61 -3.29 -12.50 -12.81
N LYS A 62 -3.74 -11.38 -12.21
CA LYS A 62 -3.22 -10.05 -12.56
C LYS A 62 -1.76 -9.87 -12.15
N LEU A 63 -1.36 -10.37 -10.98
CA LEU A 63 0.02 -10.33 -10.50
C LEU A 63 0.97 -11.11 -11.41
N LYS A 64 0.57 -12.30 -11.87
CA LYS A 64 1.35 -13.10 -12.83
C LYS A 64 1.55 -12.37 -14.16
N ARG A 65 0.61 -11.54 -14.60
CA ARG A 65 0.67 -10.79 -15.87
C ARG A 65 1.42 -9.47 -15.76
N SER A 66 1.10 -8.66 -14.74
CA SER A 66 1.56 -7.27 -14.63
C SER A 66 2.72 -7.09 -13.65
N ARG A 67 3.06 -8.13 -12.86
CA ARG A 67 4.01 -8.10 -11.73
C ARG A 67 3.65 -7.15 -10.60
N GLU A 68 2.72 -6.23 -10.80
CA GLU A 68 2.23 -5.31 -9.79
C GLU A 68 0.72 -5.11 -9.97
N VAL A 69 -0.01 -5.08 -8.85
CA VAL A 69 -1.46 -4.91 -8.82
C VAL A 69 -1.84 -3.96 -7.69
N ILE A 70 -2.65 -2.96 -8.03
CA ILE A 70 -3.25 -2.06 -7.05
C ILE A 70 -4.63 -2.60 -6.66
N VAL A 71 -4.87 -2.74 -5.37
CA VAL A 71 -6.10 -3.30 -4.80
C VAL A 71 -6.79 -2.22 -3.97
N TYR A 72 -7.96 -1.80 -4.45
CA TYR A 72 -8.83 -0.80 -3.82
C TYR A 72 -9.97 -1.43 -3.01
N ASP A 73 -10.18 -2.74 -3.14
CA ASP A 73 -11.29 -3.45 -2.50
C ASP A 73 -10.98 -3.71 -1.03
N ASN A 74 -11.78 -3.12 -0.13
CA ASN A 74 -11.66 -3.29 1.31
C ASN A 74 -11.77 -4.75 1.77
N ASN A 75 -12.53 -5.60 1.08
CA ASN A 75 -12.61 -7.03 1.41
C ASN A 75 -11.29 -7.73 1.06
N ALA A 76 -10.75 -7.48 -0.14
CA ALA A 76 -9.46 -8.02 -0.52
C ALA A 76 -8.32 -7.52 0.38
N ILE A 77 -8.36 -6.26 0.81
CA ILE A 77 -7.39 -5.69 1.76
C ILE A 77 -7.45 -6.43 3.10
N LYS A 78 -8.65 -6.68 3.65
CA LYS A 78 -8.81 -7.46 4.88
C LYS A 78 -8.30 -8.89 4.75
N VAL A 79 -8.57 -9.55 3.62
CA VAL A 79 -8.04 -10.89 3.36
C VAL A 79 -6.52 -10.88 3.35
N VAL A 80 -5.90 -9.87 2.74
CA VAL A 80 -4.44 -9.70 2.78
C VAL A 80 -3.93 -9.43 4.19
N GLU A 81 -4.65 -8.62 4.99
CA GLU A 81 -4.38 -8.39 6.41
C GLU A 81 -4.35 -9.70 7.22
N ASP A 82 -5.37 -10.54 7.03
CA ASP A 82 -5.54 -11.82 7.72
C ASP A 82 -4.46 -12.84 7.33
N VAL A 83 -4.10 -12.89 6.04
CA VAL A 83 -3.03 -13.77 5.52
C VAL A 83 -1.66 -13.34 6.05
N LEU A 84 -1.35 -12.04 6.01
CA LEU A 84 -0.09 -11.51 6.53
C LEU A 84 0.01 -11.57 8.06
N LYS A 85 -1.13 -11.66 8.76
CA LYS A 85 -1.22 -11.53 10.21
C LYS A 85 -0.63 -10.20 10.71
N VAL A 86 -0.72 -9.15 9.89
CA VAL A 86 -0.23 -7.80 10.21
C VAL A 86 -1.39 -6.84 10.13
N ARG A 87 -1.53 -5.97 11.13
CA ARG A 87 -2.59 -4.97 11.16
C ARG A 87 -2.35 -3.87 10.11
N ILE A 88 -3.24 -3.75 9.14
CA ILE A 88 -3.20 -2.69 8.13
C ILE A 88 -3.84 -1.43 8.73
N PRO A 89 -3.23 -0.23 8.59
CA PRO A 89 -3.81 1.02 9.09
C PRO A 89 -5.23 1.26 8.55
N SER A 90 -6.16 1.69 9.41
CA SER A 90 -7.55 1.94 9.02
C SER A 90 -7.73 3.11 8.03
N ASN A 91 -6.72 3.97 7.89
CA ASN A 91 -6.68 5.06 6.92
C ASN A 91 -6.02 4.65 5.57
N THR A 92 -5.92 3.34 5.31
CA THR A 92 -5.45 2.81 4.03
C THR A 92 -6.44 3.14 2.93
N ALA A 93 -5.96 3.74 1.85
CA ALA A 93 -6.75 4.01 0.65
C ALA A 93 -6.71 2.85 -0.33
N TYR A 94 -5.55 2.21 -0.48
CA TYR A 94 -5.35 1.00 -1.28
C TYR A 94 -4.06 0.29 -0.86
N ILE A 95 -3.91 -0.96 -1.28
CA ILE A 95 -2.65 -1.69 -1.18
C ILE A 95 -2.07 -1.95 -2.57
N VAL A 96 -0.76 -2.05 -2.64
CA VAL A 96 -0.02 -2.44 -3.83
C VAL A 96 0.65 -3.78 -3.54
N LEU A 97 0.35 -4.77 -4.38
CA LEU A 97 0.96 -6.09 -4.34
C LEU A 97 1.98 -6.17 -5.46
N ARG A 98 3.21 -6.59 -5.17
CA ARG A 98 4.30 -6.67 -6.15
C ARG A 98 4.98 -8.02 -6.12
N LEU A 99 5.06 -8.67 -7.28
CA LEU A 99 5.73 -9.94 -7.49
C LEU A 99 7.26 -9.74 -7.55
N VAL A 100 7.97 -10.42 -6.65
CA VAL A 100 9.44 -10.40 -6.53
C VAL A 100 10.02 -11.73 -6.98
#